data_AF-A0A9E6B0W0-F1
#
_entry.id   AF-A0A9E6B0W0-F1
#
_cell.length_a   1.000
_cell.length_b   1.000
_cell.length_c   1.000
_cell.angle_alpha   90.00
_cell.angle_beta   90.00
_cell.angle_gamma   90.00
#
_symmetry.space_group_name_H-M   'P 1'
#
loop_
_entity.id
_entity.type
_entity.pdbx_description
1 polymer ?
#
loop_
_entity_poly.entity_id
_entity_poly.type
_entity_poly.pdbx_seq_one_letter_code
_entity_poly.pdbx_strand_id
1 'polypeptide(L)'
;MTQDYVKDRLIIMPGGGITSRNIDRLIKMTGVTEIHMGAHITEESGMQYRNNDTFMGGVLRKPEYAISVTGVEKVVGLKQIIG
;
A
#
# COMPACT_ATOMS: atom_id res chain seq x y z
N MET A 1 -6.41 -9.99 -16.71
CA MET A 1 -5.88 -11.35 -16.57
C MET A 1 -6.20 -11.80 -15.15
N THR A 2 -6.96 -12.89 -14.99
CA THR A 2 -7.48 -13.40 -13.70
C THR A 2 -6.86 -14.76 -13.39
N GLN A 3 -6.97 -15.22 -12.15
CA GLN A 3 -6.36 -16.49 -11.73
C GLN A 3 -6.87 -17.67 -12.59
N ASP A 4 -8.14 -17.64 -12.99
CA ASP A 4 -8.76 -18.67 -13.84
C ASP A 4 -8.07 -18.87 -15.20
N TYR A 5 -7.46 -17.81 -15.75
CA TYR A 5 -6.77 -17.88 -17.05
C TYR A 5 -5.46 -18.67 -16.98
N VAL A 6 -4.75 -18.56 -15.85
CA VAL A 6 -3.44 -19.20 -15.65
C VAL A 6 -3.54 -20.53 -14.91
N LYS A 7 -4.64 -20.75 -14.17
CA LYS A 7 -4.85 -21.90 -13.27
C LYS A 7 -3.67 -22.02 -12.29
N ASP A 8 -3.13 -23.22 -12.12
CA ASP A 8 -2.06 -23.49 -11.15
C ASP A 8 -0.64 -23.28 -11.71
N ARG A 9 -0.52 -22.72 -12.92
CA ARG A 9 0.78 -22.52 -13.59
C ARG A 9 1.51 -21.25 -13.13
N LEU A 10 0.76 -20.27 -12.63
CA LEU A 10 1.26 -18.97 -12.21
C LEU A 10 0.35 -18.41 -11.13
N ILE A 11 0.93 -17.80 -10.10
CA ILE A 11 0.19 -16.98 -9.15
C ILE A 11 0.10 -15.56 -9.69
N ILE A 12 -1.12 -15.04 -9.82
CA ILE A 12 -1.34 -13.62 -10.12
C ILE A 12 -1.49 -12.89 -8.79
N MET A 13 -0.50 -12.06 -8.48
CA MET A 13 -0.50 -11.23 -7.27
C MET A 13 -0.78 -9.75 -7.62
N PRO A 14 -2.04 -9.30 -7.59
CA PRO A 14 -2.35 -7.90 -7.85
C PRO A 14 -1.76 -6.98 -6.77
N GLY A 15 -1.37 -5.80 -7.21
CA GLY A 15 -0.94 -4.71 -6.35
C GLY A 15 -1.36 -3.36 -6.92
N GLY A 16 -1.09 -2.29 -6.16
CA GLY A 16 -1.43 -0.92 -6.55
C GLY A 16 -2.82 -0.49 -6.04
N GLY A 17 -2.84 0.21 -4.90
CA GLY A 17 -4.07 0.80 -4.36
C GLY A 17 -5.03 -0.19 -3.68
N ILE A 18 -4.55 -1.39 -3.31
CA ILE A 18 -5.34 -2.33 -2.50
C ILE A 18 -5.53 -1.76 -1.09
N THR A 19 -6.78 -1.79 -0.60
CA THR A 19 -7.18 -1.32 0.73
C THR A 19 -8.27 -2.21 1.29
N SER A 20 -8.52 -2.12 2.59
CA SER A 20 -9.64 -2.78 3.27
C SER A 20 -11.01 -2.52 2.62
N ARG A 21 -11.16 -1.41 1.87
CA ARG A 21 -12.42 -1.05 1.21
C ARG A 21 -12.67 -1.79 -0.11
N ASN A 22 -11.63 -2.30 -0.76
CA ASN A 22 -11.75 -2.90 -2.10
C ASN A 22 -11.30 -4.35 -2.18
N ILE A 23 -10.65 -4.89 -1.14
CA ILE A 23 -10.06 -6.23 -1.17
C ILE A 23 -11.10 -7.33 -1.43
N ASP A 24 -12.26 -7.29 -0.77
CA ASP A 24 -13.33 -8.29 -0.95
C ASP A 24 -13.82 -8.35 -2.39
N ARG A 25 -14.03 -7.17 -2.98
CA ARG A 25 -14.47 -7.04 -4.37
C ARG A 25 -13.39 -7.58 -5.31
N LEU A 26 -12.13 -7.25 -5.06
CA LEU A 26 -11.01 -7.68 -5.87
C LEU A 26 -10.91 -9.21 -5.87
N ILE A 27 -10.89 -9.86 -4.70
CA ILE A 27 -10.80 -11.32 -4.58
C ILE A 27 -11.96 -11.99 -5.33
N LYS A 28 -13.20 -11.53 -5.09
CA LYS A 28 -14.40 -12.07 -5.75
C LYS A 28 -14.36 -11.94 -7.28
N MET A 29 -13.78 -10.86 -7.80
CA MET A 29 -13.71 -10.60 -9.24
C MET A 29 -12.57 -11.33 -9.93
N THR A 30 -11.47 -11.62 -9.24
CA THR A 30 -10.23 -12.11 -9.88
C THR A 30 -9.83 -13.53 -9.50
N GLY A 31 -10.39 -14.08 -8.42
CA GLY A 31 -10.07 -15.42 -7.91
C GLY A 31 -8.64 -15.57 -7.38
N VAL A 32 -7.97 -14.44 -7.08
CA VAL A 32 -6.57 -14.44 -6.63
C VAL A 32 -6.45 -14.90 -5.17
N THR A 33 -5.34 -15.57 -4.87
CA THR A 33 -5.03 -16.10 -3.54
C THR A 33 -3.93 -15.32 -2.82
N GLU A 34 -3.20 -14.46 -3.53
CA GLU A 34 -2.12 -13.63 -3.00
C GLU A 34 -2.30 -12.17 -3.43
N ILE A 35 -1.84 -11.22 -2.60
CA ILE A 35 -1.95 -9.78 -2.84
C ILE A 35 -0.70 -9.02 -2.41
N HIS A 36 -0.42 -7.91 -3.08
CA HIS A 36 0.64 -6.98 -2.71
C HIS A 36 0.06 -5.62 -2.30
N MET A 37 0.33 -5.18 -1.07
CA MET A 37 -0.13 -3.90 -0.53
C MET A 37 1.02 -3.09 0.06
N GLY A 38 1.01 -1.76 -0.16
CA GLY A 38 2.02 -0.86 0.40
C GLY A 38 1.75 -0.43 1.85
N ALA A 39 0.49 -0.44 2.30
CA ALA A 39 0.06 -0.13 3.67
C ALA A 39 0.64 1.18 4.27
N HIS A 40 1.01 2.15 3.43
CA HIS A 40 1.72 3.34 3.86
C HIS A 40 0.86 4.25 4.75
N ILE A 41 1.45 4.72 5.84
CA ILE A 41 1.00 5.88 6.62
C ILE A 41 2.09 6.94 6.58
N THR A 42 1.73 8.18 6.88
CA THR A 42 2.66 9.30 6.95
C THR A 42 2.84 9.69 8.40
N GLU A 43 4.09 9.71 8.85
CA GLU A 43 4.49 10.19 10.17
C GLU A 43 5.32 11.45 10.02
N GLU A 44 5.24 12.31 11.02
CA GLU A 44 5.98 13.57 11.04
C GLU A 44 7.39 13.34 11.61
N SER A 45 8.41 13.93 10.99
CA SER A 45 9.79 13.83 11.45
C SER A 45 9.96 14.44 12.85
N GLY A 46 10.68 13.73 13.72
CA GLY A 46 11.06 14.20 15.06
C GLY A 46 12.11 15.33 15.08
N MET A 47 12.51 15.86 13.92
CA MET A 47 13.42 17.00 13.85
C MET A 47 12.81 18.25 14.49
N GLN A 48 13.50 18.77 15.49
CA GLN A 48 13.08 19.99 16.21
C GLN A 48 13.41 21.27 15.44
N TYR A 49 14.56 21.30 14.75
CA TYR A 49 14.92 22.39 13.85
C TYR A 49 14.60 22.02 12.40
N ARG A 50 14.02 22.97 11.66
CA ARG A 50 13.56 22.77 10.28
C ARG A 50 13.94 23.95 9.40
N ASN A 51 14.53 23.65 8.25
CA ASN A 51 14.79 24.59 7.18
C ASN A 51 13.77 24.36 6.07
N ASN A 52 12.81 25.28 5.95
CA ASN A 52 11.71 25.16 4.99
C ASN A 52 12.03 25.74 3.60
N ASP A 53 13.21 26.34 3.43
CA ASP A 53 13.63 26.97 2.17
C ASP A 53 14.41 26.01 1.26
N THR A 54 14.84 24.85 1.80
CA THR A 54 15.60 23.84 1.06
C THR A 54 14.70 22.67 0.69
N PHE A 55 14.87 22.19 -0.54
CA PHE A 55 14.09 21.08 -1.05
C PHE A 55 14.99 20.09 -1.77
N MET A 56 14.91 18.83 -1.36
CA MET A 56 15.77 17.77 -1.85
C MET A 56 15.14 17.05 -3.07
N GLY A 57 13.81 17.11 -3.20
CA GLY A 57 13.05 16.51 -4.29
C GLY A 57 12.65 17.46 -5.43
N GLY A 58 12.09 16.89 -6.50
CA GLY A 58 11.57 17.64 -7.65
C GLY A 58 10.31 18.47 -7.37
N VAL A 59 9.77 19.13 -8.41
CA VAL A 59 8.69 20.13 -8.31
C VAL A 59 7.37 19.58 -7.72
N LEU A 60 7.13 18.27 -7.80
CA LEU A 60 6.01 17.55 -7.17
C LEU A 60 6.54 16.68 -6.01
N ARG A 61 6.91 17.33 -4.90
CA ARG A 61 7.51 16.68 -3.74
C ARG A 61 6.52 16.43 -2.61
N LYS A 62 6.77 15.35 -1.86
CA LYS A 62 6.24 15.18 -0.51
C LYS A 62 6.88 16.21 0.42
N PRO A 63 6.25 16.57 1.55
CA PRO A 63 6.90 17.40 2.56
C PRO A 63 8.24 16.78 3.00
N GLU A 64 9.29 17.60 3.15
CA GLU A 64 10.66 17.14 3.48
C GLU A 64 10.75 16.45 4.85
N TYR A 65 9.79 16.73 5.72
CA TYR A 65 9.70 16.19 7.07
C TYR A 65 8.63 15.10 7.22
N ALA A 66 8.03 14.65 6.12
CA ALA A 66 7.05 13.56 6.13
C ALA A 66 7.74 12.22 5.85
N ILE A 67 7.62 11.28 6.78
CA ILE A 67 8.19 9.93 6.68
C ILE A 67 7.09 8.95 6.31
N SER A 68 7.31 8.16 5.26
CA SER A 68 6.39 7.11 4.85
C SER A 68 6.77 5.80 5.52
N VAL A 69 5.92 5.30 6.42
CA VAL A 69 6.12 4.03 7.12
C VAL A 69 4.97 3.05 6.87
N THR A 70 5.18 1.78 7.16
CA THR A 70 4.13 0.76 7.08
C THR A 70 3.24 0.85 8.31
N GLY A 71 1.95 1.15 8.11
CA GLY A 71 0.99 1.29 9.20
C GLY A 71 0.50 -0.07 9.71
N VAL A 72 0.77 -0.37 10.97
CA VAL A 72 0.34 -1.63 11.63
C VAL A 72 -1.18 -1.80 11.52
N GLU A 73 -1.96 -0.76 11.80
CA GLU A 73 -3.42 -0.80 11.73
C GLU A 73 -3.94 -1.14 10.33
N LYS A 74 -3.28 -0.65 9.28
CA LYS A 74 -3.66 -0.96 7.89
C LYS A 74 -3.38 -2.43 7.55
N VAL A 75 -2.27 -2.97 8.03
CA VAL A 75 -1.91 -4.38 7.82
C VAL A 75 -2.86 -5.28 8.59
N VAL A 76 -3.08 -5.00 9.88
CA VAL A 76 -3.99 -5.77 10.74
C VAL A 76 -5.42 -5.70 10.22
N GLY A 77 -5.90 -4.51 9.87
CA GLY A 77 -7.25 -4.31 9.35
C GLY A 77 -7.49 -5.01 8.02
N LEU A 78 -6.49 -5.10 7.14
CA LEU A 78 -6.63 -5.89 5.92
C LEU A 78 -6.57 -7.39 6.21
N LYS A 79 -5.67 -7.82 7.10
CA LYS A 79 -5.58 -9.22 7.54
C LYS A 79 -6.92 -9.72 8.08
N GLN A 80 -7.56 -8.97 8.97
CA GLN A 80 -8.87 -9.31 9.54
C GLN A 80 -10.00 -9.53 8.52
N ILE A 81 -9.88 -8.95 7.33
CA ILE A 81 -10.88 -9.11 6.26
C ILE A 81 -10.65 -10.40 5.48
N ILE A 82 -9.38 -10.76 5.27
CA ILE A 82 -9.00 -11.92 4.44
C ILE A 82 -8.73 -13.20 5.25
N GLY A 83 -8.52 -13.10 6.57
CA GLY A 83 -8.17 -14.23 7.46
C GLY A 83 -7.73 -13.80 8.86
#